data_AF-A0A2D8WV40-F1
#
_entry.id   AF-A0A2D8WV40-F1
#
_cell.length_a   1.000
_cell.length_b   1.000
_cell.length_c   1.000
_cell.angle_alpha   90.00
_cell.angle_beta   90.00
_cell.angle_gamma   90.00
#
_symmetry.space_group_name_H-M   'P 1'
#
loop_
_entity.id
_entity.type
_entity.pdbx_description
1 polymer ?
#
loop_
_entity_poly.entity_id
_entity_poly.type
_entity_poly.pdbx_seq_one_letter_code
_entity_poly.pdbx_strand_id
1 'polypeptide(L)' 'MLARSNRKQRFAFSGWLYRQRNLVERFLNRLKHLGGIATRYDECPKHYLAPVKLICVCIWCAAQCVIA' A
#
# COMPACT_ATOMS: atom_id res chain seq x y z
N MET A 1 -9.49 -28.64 -2.40
CA MET A 1 -9.01 -27.24 -2.54
C MET A 1 -7.98 -27.19 -3.66
N LEU A 2 -8.38 -26.76 -4.86
CA LEU A 2 -7.50 -26.71 -6.02
C LEU A 2 -6.51 -25.55 -5.86
N ALA A 3 -5.22 -25.86 -5.74
CA ALA A 3 -4.16 -24.87 -5.82
C ALA A 3 -4.20 -24.24 -7.22
N ARG A 4 -4.35 -22.91 -7.31
CA ARG A 4 -4.43 -22.21 -8.60
C ARG A 4 -3.21 -22.52 -9.46
N SER A 5 -3.43 -23.17 -10.60
CA SER A 5 -2.42 -23.70 -11.53
C SER A 5 -1.74 -22.62 -12.39
N ASN A 6 -1.98 -21.33 -12.15
CA ASN A 6 -1.52 -20.20 -12.96
C ASN A 6 -0.57 -19.27 -12.17
N ARG A 7 0.48 -19.83 -11.54
CA ARG A 7 1.58 -19.04 -10.96
C ARG A 7 2.81 -19.17 -11.86
N LYS A 8 3.16 -18.09 -12.57
CA LYS A 8 4.28 -18.04 -13.52
C LYS A 8 5.66 -18.10 -12.86
N GLN A 9 5.80 -17.69 -11.60
CA GLN A 9 7.05 -17.79 -10.85
C GLN A 9 6.81 -18.19 -9.40
N ARG A 10 7.66 -19.09 -8.90
CA ARG A 10 7.76 -19.45 -7.49
C ARG A 10 8.81 -18.53 -6.87
N PHE A 11 8.38 -17.43 -6.27
CA PHE A 11 9.28 -16.58 -5.50
C PHE A 11 9.85 -17.38 -4.32
N ALA A 12 11.17 -17.35 -4.15
CA ALA A 12 11.82 -17.91 -2.97
C ALA A 12 11.31 -17.16 -1.74
N PHE A 13 10.77 -17.88 -0.76
CA PHE A 13 10.28 -17.28 0.48
C PHE A 13 11.48 -16.77 1.28
N SER A 14 11.62 -15.45 1.39
CA SER A 14 12.57 -14.82 2.30
C SER A 14 11.81 -14.10 3.41
N GLY A 15 12.06 -14.49 4.66
CA GLY A 15 11.37 -13.93 5.82
C GLY A 15 11.55 -12.42 5.97
N TRP A 16 12.70 -11.89 5.51
CA TRP A 16 12.97 -10.45 5.46
C TRP A 16 12.00 -9.70 4.54
N LEU A 17 11.79 -10.19 3.31
CA LEU A 17 10.85 -9.59 2.35
C LEU A 17 9.41 -9.72 2.84
N TYR A 18 9.08 -10.85 3.49
CA TYR A 18 7.77 -11.08 4.10
C TYR A 18 7.49 -10.10 5.25
N ARG A 19 8.50 -9.74 6.05
CA ARG A 19 8.38 -8.76 7.13
C ARG A 19 8.15 -7.34 6.60
N GLN A 20 8.83 -6.95 5.53
CA GLN A 20 8.62 -5.66 4.85
C GLN A 20 7.21 -5.54 4.27
N ARG A 21 6.62 -6.66 3.82
CA ARG A 21 5.25 -6.69 3.30
C ARG A 21 4.22 -6.18 4.31
N ASN A 22 4.35 -6.51 5.59
CA ASN A 22 3.42 -6.05 6.63
C ASN A 22 3.44 -4.51 6.82
N LEU A 23 4.60 -3.87 6.63
CA LEU A 23 4.69 -2.41 6.69
C LEU A 23 3.99 -1.76 5.50
N VAL A 24 4.20 -2.30 4.30
CA VAL A 24 3.53 -1.85 3.07
C VAL A 24 2.02 -2.08 3.16
N GLU A 25 1.59 -3.25 3.64
CA GLU A 25 0.16 -3.57 3.79
C GLU A 25 -0.52 -2.64 4.82
N ARG A 26 0.13 -2.34 5.95
CA ARG A 26 -0.39 -1.37 6.93
C ARG A 26 -0.51 0.04 6.35
N PHE A 27 0.49 0.47 5.58
CA PHE A 27 0.47 1.76 4.88
C PHE A 27 -0.68 1.83 3.87
N LEU A 28 -0.83 0.81 3.03
CA LEU A 28 -1.93 0.70 2.07
C LEU A 28 -3.29 0.60 2.76
N ASN A 29 -3.38 -0.07 3.90
CA ASN A 29 -4.63 -0.13 4.67
C ASN A 29 -5.01 1.24 5.22
N ARG A 30 -4.03 2.02 5.70
CA ARG A 30 -4.24 3.41 6.14
C ARG A 30 -4.64 4.31 4.96
N LEU A 31 -4.04 4.12 3.78
CA LEU A 31 -4.47 4.80 2.55
C LEU A 31 -5.93 4.49 2.19
N LYS A 32 -6.34 3.22 2.27
CA LYS A 32 -7.73 2.79 2.01
C LYS A 32 -8.75 3.34 3.02
N HIS A 33 -8.34 3.54 4.28
CA HIS A 33 -9.20 4.15 5.29
C HIS A 33 -9.34 5.65 5.12
N LEU A 34 -8.27 6.35 4.70
CA LEU A 34 -8.26 7.81 4.57
C LEU A 34 -8.85 8.30 3.24
N GLY A 35 -8.77 7.48 2.20
CA GLY A 35 -9.40 7.77 0.93
C GLY A 35 -10.09 6.51 0.45
N GLY A 36 -11.38 6.61 0.14
CA GLY A 36 -12.16 5.62 -0.61
C GLY A 36 -11.64 5.36 -2.04
N ILE A 37 -10.32 5.36 -2.23
CA ILE A 37 -9.55 5.08 -3.45
C ILE A 37 -9.69 3.61 -3.86
N ALA A 38 -10.33 2.78 -3.02
CA ALA A 38 -10.52 1.35 -3.27
C ALA A 38 -11.36 1.01 -4.52
N THR A 39 -12.07 1.97 -5.14
CA THR A 39 -13.02 1.65 -6.23
C THR A 39 -12.85 2.44 -7.52
N ARG A 40 -11.91 3.38 -7.62
CA ARG A 40 -11.57 4.01 -8.91
C ARG A 40 -10.09 3.83 -9.21
N TYR A 41 -9.79 2.77 -9.98
CA TYR A 41 -8.62 2.80 -10.85
C TYR A 41 -8.88 3.88 -11.90
N ASP A 42 -8.65 5.14 -11.54
CA ASP A 42 -8.67 6.21 -12.53
C ASP A 42 -7.59 5.88 -13.57
N GLU A 43 -8.05 5.79 -14.81
CA GLU A 43 -7.29 5.42 -16.01
C GLU A 43 -6.07 6.33 -16.20
N CYS A 44 -6.12 7.52 -15.61
CA CYS A 44 -5.07 8.53 -15.60
C CYS A 44 -4.16 8.38 -14.37
N PRO A 45 -2.89 7.99 -14.53
CA PRO A 45 -1.97 7.79 -13.41
C PRO A 45 -1.74 9.06 -12.57
N LYS A 46 -1.97 10.24 -13.15
CA LYS A 46 -1.85 11.54 -12.46
C LYS A 46 -2.92 11.72 -11.37
N HIS A 47 -4.14 11.25 -11.63
CA HIS A 47 -5.27 11.42 -10.71
C HIS A 47 -5.17 10.49 -9.50
N TYR A 48 -4.60 9.29 -9.66
CA TYR A 48 -4.34 8.40 -8.52
C TYR A 48 -3.13 8.85 -7.69
N LEU A 49 -2.09 9.43 -8.31
CA LEU A 49 -0.87 9.85 -7.60
C LEU A 49 -1.09 11.08 -6.70
N ALA A 50 -1.97 12.00 -7.08
CA ALA A 50 -2.26 13.19 -6.29
C ALA A 50 -2.74 12.89 -4.84
N PRO A 51 -3.80 12.09 -4.62
CA PRO A 51 -4.25 11.74 -3.28
C PRO A 51 -3.25 10.86 -2.52
N VAL A 52 -2.49 9.99 -3.21
CA VAL A 52 -1.43 9.21 -2.58
C VAL A 52 -0.34 10.11 -2.01
N LYS A 53 0.11 11.12 -2.77
CA LYS A 53 1.09 12.11 -2.31
C LYS A 53 0.54 12.91 -1.13
N LEU A 54 -0.72 13.35 -1.20
CA LEU A 54 -1.37 14.10 -0.12
C LEU A 54 -1.40 13.28 1.18
N ILE A 55 -1.88 12.03 1.13
CA ILE A 55 -1.98 11.17 2.32
C ILE A 55 -0.58 10.84 2.87
N CYS A 56 0.43 10.67 2.01
CA CYS A 56 1.80 10.46 2.44
C CYS A 56 2.33 11.65 3.24
N VAL A 57 2.05 12.89 2.82
CA VAL A 57 2.39 14.11 3.56
C VAL A 57 1.58 14.19 4.86
N CYS A 58 0.29 13.86 4.87
CA CYS A 58 -0.53 13.84 6.08
C CYS A 58 0.01 12.84 7.12
N ILE A 59 0.42 11.64 6.69
CA ILE A 59 1.01 10.64 7.57
C ILE A 59 2.37 11.11 8.10
N TRP A 60 3.18 11.77 7.26
CA TRP A 60 4.47 12.34 7.66
C TRP A 60 4.32 13.44 8.72
N CYS A 61 3.45 14.42 8.48
CA CYS A 61 3.16 15.49 9.45
C CYS A 61 2.58 14.94 10.76
N ALA A 62 1.68 13.94 10.68
CA ALA A 62 1.13 13.30 11.87
C ALA A 62 2.18 12.51 12.66
N ALA A 63 3.14 11.85 11.98
CA ALA A 63 4.24 11.16 12.63
C ALA A 63 5.22 12.15 13.30
N GLN A 64 5.48 13.30 12.67
CA GLN A 64 6.34 14.36 13.22
C GLN A 64 5.77 14.96 14.52
N CYS A 65 4.44 15.11 14.61
CA CYS A 65 3.77 15.64 15.79
C CYS A 65 3.79 14.66 17.01
N VAL A 66 4.12 13.38 16.79
CA VAL A 66 4.25 12.37 17.87
C VAL A 66 5.69 12.28 18.40
N ILE A 67 6.67 12.83 17.66
CA ILE A 67 8.09 12.79 18.00
C ILE A 67 8.56 14.14 18.58
N ALA A 68 7.77 15.21 18.44
CA ALA A 68 8.02 16.53 19.01
C ALA A 68 7.41 16.70 20.41
#